data_AF-A0AAX2GDW3-F1
#
_entry.id   AF-A0AAX2GDW3-F1
#
_cell.length_a   1.000
_cell.length_b   1.000
_cell.length_c   1.000
_cell.angle_alpha   90.00
_cell.angle_beta   90.00
_cell.angle_gamma   90.00
#
_symmetry.space_group_name_H-M   'P 1'
#
loop_
_entity.id
_entity.type
_entity.pdbx_description
1 polymer ?
#
loop_
_entity_poly.entity_id
_entity_poly.type
_entity_poly.pdbx_seq_one_letter_code
_entity_poly.pdbx_strand_id
1 'polypeptide(L)'
;MFFKSNESNQDIFTLLNKREVKESTQKTRIKKNEKKKITIKQNQYVHGINHSVKLPSNYYLIHTPKQFEEFITKYKVYKTLHSQAYTFIDTKSTGFNPFKDSIISITIGFMDNSFFYIPIKPFKHGLSQHISTLSLEYTMKKLSPLLEKDTLLILSNSKQHIHALYNWCDFDITYNIFWDTEIAASLLNENHPKGVKEWYKEYVLPRLISNGTILNTIDRKKYMIEKTLYDQLQRHVATYFACYDIFMLKSVFEYQKRIFENPKFNLVPIYKLFREIEMPLIAVLTTAERKGIKISEEFLSNDVKQILQTKLQSVKKEILNYLGSTITLNNCIHPPKQQNKYNGVNKLTSTLFNINSPAHLAQKLYIDNAILKPIMEYDKGCKSVISKLKTDRKTLIRNLSKHPVIPLILEYRRLVKLISSFCDSLPKEQQGTIDNKIHPIYNSVGTKTGRMSCSSPNLKLWAA
;
A
#
# COMPACT_ATOMS: atom_id res chain seq x y z
N MET A 1 0.37 74.26 -8.08
CA MET A 1 1.62 75.01 -8.26
C MET A 1 2.64 74.42 -7.27
N PHE A 2 3.53 73.61 -7.82
CA PHE A 2 4.86 73.15 -7.36
C PHE A 2 5.22 72.66 -5.92
N PHE A 3 5.71 71.40 -5.94
CA PHE A 3 6.83 70.73 -5.25
C PHE A 3 6.78 70.30 -3.76
N LYS A 4 6.81 68.97 -3.55
CA LYS A 4 7.79 68.16 -2.75
C LYS A 4 7.37 66.67 -2.88
N SER A 5 8.05 65.79 -3.63
CA SER A 5 9.37 65.14 -3.45
C SER A 5 9.30 63.77 -2.74
N ASN A 6 9.72 62.76 -3.52
CA ASN A 6 10.60 61.62 -3.19
C ASN A 6 10.08 60.30 -2.57
N GLU A 7 10.71 59.25 -3.14
CA GLU A 7 11.05 57.94 -2.54
C GLU A 7 9.96 56.87 -2.43
N SER A 8 9.79 56.11 -3.50
CA SER A 8 9.33 54.70 -3.41
C SER A 8 9.57 53.85 -4.67
N ASN A 9 9.95 54.45 -5.81
CA ASN A 9 10.10 53.69 -7.07
C ASN A 9 11.53 53.23 -7.40
N GLN A 10 12.55 53.62 -6.63
CA GLN A 10 13.90 53.04 -6.76
C GLN A 10 14.10 51.74 -5.95
N ASP A 11 13.27 51.47 -4.94
CA ASP A 11 13.39 50.24 -4.14
C ASP A 11 12.84 48.99 -4.83
N ILE A 12 11.85 49.14 -5.71
CA ILE A 12 11.22 47.99 -6.39
C ILE A 12 12.17 47.38 -7.43
N PHE A 13 12.85 48.21 -8.24
CA PHE A 13 13.84 47.71 -9.21
C PHE A 13 15.10 47.16 -8.53
N THR A 14 15.48 47.71 -7.37
CA THR A 14 16.61 47.18 -6.58
C THR A 14 16.25 45.87 -5.88
N LEU A 15 14.98 45.65 -5.53
CA LEU A 15 14.45 44.38 -4.99
C LEU A 15 14.28 43.30 -6.08
N LEU A 16 13.92 43.67 -7.30
CA LEU A 16 13.79 42.76 -8.43
C LEU A 16 15.17 42.29 -8.93
N ASN A 17 16.15 43.19 -9.07
CA ASN A 17 17.52 42.81 -9.45
C ASN A 17 18.27 42.04 -8.35
N LYS A 18 17.95 42.25 -7.06
CA LYS A 18 18.46 41.41 -5.97
C LYS A 18 17.84 40.00 -5.93
N ARG A 19 16.69 39.78 -6.57
CA ARG A 19 16.11 38.43 -6.73
C ARG A 19 16.78 37.68 -7.89
N GLU A 20 17.03 38.33 -9.02
CA GLU A 20 17.70 37.68 -10.17
C GLU A 20 19.18 37.35 -9.90
N VAL A 21 19.88 38.11 -9.03
CA VAL A 21 21.28 37.80 -8.66
C VAL A 21 21.39 36.86 -7.44
N LYS A 22 20.34 36.69 -6.64
CA LYS A 22 20.31 35.65 -5.57
C LYS A 22 19.83 34.28 -6.05
N GLU A 23 19.20 34.19 -7.21
CA GLU A 23 18.82 32.93 -7.84
C GLU A 23 20.00 32.18 -8.50
N SER A 24 21.21 32.77 -8.55
CA SER A 24 22.39 32.13 -9.17
C SER A 24 23.50 31.67 -8.22
N THR A 25 23.39 31.83 -6.90
CA THR A 25 24.44 31.36 -5.95
C THR A 25 23.98 30.76 -4.62
N GLN A 26 22.67 30.49 -4.42
CA GLN A 26 22.30 29.48 -3.43
C GLN A 26 22.53 28.10 -4.03
N LYS A 27 23.65 27.48 -3.66
CA LYS A 27 23.80 26.02 -3.65
C LYS A 27 22.66 25.45 -2.80
N THR A 28 21.54 25.21 -3.45
CA THR A 28 20.49 24.35 -2.93
C THR A 28 21.16 23.03 -2.66
N ARG A 29 21.43 22.75 -1.38
CA ARG A 29 21.41 21.37 -0.89
C ARG A 29 20.00 20.89 -1.23
N ILE A 30 19.85 20.36 -2.44
CA ILE A 30 18.79 19.45 -2.79
C ILE A 30 18.93 18.38 -1.71
N LYS A 31 18.05 18.41 -0.71
CA LYS A 31 17.61 17.18 -0.09
C LYS A 31 17.13 16.38 -1.30
N LYS A 32 18.01 15.52 -1.81
CA LYS A 32 17.61 14.42 -2.66
C LYS A 32 16.47 13.81 -1.88
N ASN A 33 15.24 14.03 -2.34
CA ASN A 33 14.15 13.14 -2.03
C ASN A 33 14.78 11.76 -2.18
N GLU A 34 14.80 11.03 -1.08
CA GLU A 34 15.31 9.68 -1.03
C GLU A 34 14.51 8.88 -2.05
N LYS A 35 14.97 8.86 -3.31
CA LYS A 35 15.03 7.63 -4.07
C LYS A 35 15.66 6.66 -3.09
N LYS A 36 14.81 5.86 -2.44
CA LYS A 36 15.19 4.85 -1.45
C LYS A 36 16.54 4.34 -1.88
N LYS A 37 17.58 4.57 -1.06
CA LYS A 37 18.86 3.88 -1.22
C LYS A 37 18.49 2.41 -1.24
N ILE A 38 18.44 1.83 -2.45
CA ILE A 38 18.52 0.40 -2.64
C ILE A 38 19.85 0.07 -1.97
N THR A 39 19.77 -0.55 -0.81
CA THR A 39 20.92 -0.70 0.08
C THR A 39 22.02 -1.40 -0.71
N ILE A 40 23.29 -1.04 -0.53
CA ILE A 40 24.43 -1.72 -1.19
C ILE A 40 24.31 -3.26 -1.08
N LYS A 41 23.75 -3.73 0.05
CA LYS A 41 23.37 -5.13 0.29
C LYS A 41 22.34 -5.71 -0.70
N GLN A 42 21.33 -4.96 -1.14
CA GLN A 42 20.34 -5.40 -2.12
C GLN A 42 20.93 -5.54 -3.53
N ASN A 43 21.79 -4.61 -3.95
CA ASN A 43 22.45 -4.68 -5.27
C ASN A 43 23.47 -5.83 -5.36
N GLN A 44 24.31 -6.01 -4.33
CA GLN A 44 25.23 -7.16 -4.25
C GLN A 44 24.47 -8.50 -4.26
N TYR A 45 23.27 -8.50 -3.68
CA TYR A 45 22.45 -9.68 -3.56
C TYR A 45 21.73 -10.09 -4.86
N VAL A 46 21.11 -9.12 -5.56
CA VAL A 46 20.55 -9.36 -6.91
C VAL A 46 21.64 -9.85 -7.87
N HIS A 47 22.87 -9.33 -7.74
CA HIS A 47 24.01 -9.80 -8.52
C HIS A 47 24.36 -11.28 -8.25
N GLY A 48 24.36 -11.72 -6.98
CA GLY A 48 24.56 -13.13 -6.62
C GLY A 48 23.45 -14.07 -7.10
N ILE A 49 22.20 -13.60 -7.19
CA ILE A 49 21.09 -14.37 -7.78
C ILE A 49 21.27 -14.55 -9.29
N ASN A 50 21.70 -13.50 -10.01
CA ASN A 50 21.83 -13.55 -11.47
C ASN A 50 22.72 -14.72 -11.93
N HIS A 51 23.77 -15.08 -11.18
CA HIS A 51 24.66 -16.20 -11.50
C HIS A 51 24.15 -17.59 -11.08
N SER A 52 23.20 -17.67 -10.14
CA SER A 52 22.75 -18.95 -9.56
C SER A 52 21.43 -19.46 -10.12
N VAL A 53 20.59 -18.58 -10.68
CA VAL A 53 19.28 -18.97 -11.23
C VAL A 53 19.44 -19.63 -12.59
N LYS A 54 19.07 -20.90 -12.69
CA LYS A 54 18.89 -21.64 -13.95
C LYS A 54 17.40 -21.73 -14.28
N LEU A 55 17.05 -21.45 -15.53
CA LEU A 55 15.66 -21.57 -15.98
C LEU A 55 15.30 -23.06 -16.16
N PRO A 56 14.21 -23.52 -15.52
CA PRO A 56 13.61 -24.82 -15.84
C PRO A 56 13.19 -24.87 -17.32
N SER A 57 13.21 -26.07 -17.92
CA SER A 57 12.85 -26.27 -19.33
C SER A 57 11.38 -25.94 -19.65
N ASN A 58 10.52 -25.93 -18.64
CA ASN A 58 9.11 -25.61 -18.71
C ASN A 58 8.78 -24.13 -18.42
N TYR A 59 9.81 -23.28 -18.25
CA TYR A 59 9.67 -21.84 -18.02
C TYR A 59 10.11 -21.09 -19.27
N TYR A 60 9.16 -20.42 -19.93
CA TYR A 60 9.35 -19.82 -21.24
C TYR A 60 9.34 -18.29 -21.15
N LEU A 61 10.37 -17.64 -21.68
CA LEU A 61 10.37 -16.20 -21.94
C LEU A 61 9.79 -15.96 -23.35
N ILE A 62 8.68 -15.24 -23.44
CA ILE A 62 7.99 -14.97 -24.70
C ILE A 62 8.27 -13.52 -25.12
N HIS A 63 9.32 -13.33 -25.92
CA HIS A 63 9.81 -12.00 -26.27
C HIS A 63 9.97 -11.77 -27.78
N THR A 64 9.74 -12.81 -28.59
CA THR A 64 9.76 -12.75 -30.06
C THR A 64 8.40 -13.13 -30.66
N PRO A 65 8.06 -12.64 -31.87
CA PRO A 65 6.79 -12.99 -32.52
C PRO A 65 6.60 -14.50 -32.70
N LYS A 66 7.67 -15.22 -33.08
CA LYS A 66 7.63 -16.68 -33.25
C LYS A 66 7.22 -17.40 -31.96
N GLN A 67 7.90 -17.10 -30.85
CA GLN A 67 7.56 -17.66 -29.53
C GLN A 67 6.12 -17.34 -29.13
N PHE A 68 5.63 -16.14 -29.48
CA PHE A 68 4.27 -15.74 -29.16
C PHE A 68 3.24 -16.53 -29.97
N GLU A 69 3.47 -16.77 -31.27
CA GLU A 69 2.57 -17.63 -32.07
C GLU A 69 2.55 -19.08 -31.56
N GLU A 70 3.71 -19.61 -31.18
CA GLU A 70 3.82 -20.94 -30.56
C GLU A 70 3.02 -21.00 -29.25
N PHE A 71 3.13 -19.97 -28.41
CA PHE A 71 2.33 -19.84 -27.19
C PHE A 71 0.82 -19.76 -27.49
N ILE A 72 0.40 -18.92 -28.43
CA ILE A 72 -1.03 -18.78 -28.81
C ILE A 72 -1.59 -20.11 -29.32
N THR A 73 -0.83 -20.83 -30.12
CA THR A 73 -1.20 -22.17 -30.62
C THR A 73 -1.34 -23.14 -29.46
N LYS A 74 -0.35 -23.18 -28.57
CA LYS A 74 -0.38 -24.04 -27.38
C LYS A 74 -1.57 -23.71 -26.47
N TYR A 75 -1.88 -22.44 -26.26
CA TYR A 75 -3.04 -22.02 -25.48
C TYR A 75 -4.34 -22.59 -26.06
N LYS A 76 -4.56 -22.43 -27.37
CA LYS A 76 -5.77 -22.94 -28.05
C LYS A 76 -5.88 -24.46 -27.98
N VAL A 77 -4.78 -25.17 -28.22
CA VAL A 77 -4.72 -26.63 -28.12
C VAL A 77 -5.02 -27.08 -26.69
N TYR A 78 -4.39 -26.45 -25.69
CA TYR A 78 -4.64 -26.72 -24.27
C TYR A 78 -6.11 -26.55 -23.90
N LYS A 79 -6.76 -25.47 -24.36
CA LYS A 79 -8.19 -25.22 -24.14
C LYS A 79 -9.10 -26.24 -24.80
N THR A 80 -8.69 -26.83 -25.92
CA THR A 80 -9.50 -27.79 -26.67
C THR A 80 -9.36 -29.21 -26.11
N LEU A 81 -8.17 -29.59 -25.63
CA LEU A 81 -7.88 -30.95 -25.18
C LEU A 81 -8.33 -31.27 -23.75
N HIS A 82 -8.61 -30.25 -22.92
CA HIS A 82 -8.91 -30.45 -21.51
C HIS A 82 -10.24 -29.80 -21.11
N SER A 83 -11.15 -30.58 -20.52
CA SER A 83 -12.42 -30.07 -19.98
C SER A 83 -12.23 -29.15 -18.77
N GLN A 84 -11.17 -29.36 -17.98
CA GLN A 84 -10.75 -28.50 -16.87
C GLN A 84 -9.44 -27.78 -17.19
N ALA A 85 -9.42 -27.06 -18.32
CA ALA A 85 -8.28 -26.29 -18.79
C ALA A 85 -8.07 -25.00 -17.98
N TYR A 86 -7.76 -25.10 -16.68
CA TYR A 86 -7.50 -23.93 -15.83
C TYR A 86 -6.30 -23.13 -16.33
N THR A 87 -6.46 -21.81 -16.38
CA THR A 87 -5.40 -20.88 -16.77
C THR A 87 -5.04 -19.99 -15.61
N PHE A 88 -3.78 -20.01 -15.22
CA PHE A 88 -3.25 -19.25 -14.10
C PHE A 88 -2.64 -17.96 -14.62
N ILE A 89 -3.01 -16.81 -14.04
CA ILE A 89 -2.54 -15.50 -14.48
C ILE A 89 -1.97 -14.72 -13.29
N ASP A 90 -0.88 -14.03 -13.55
CA ASP A 90 -0.28 -13.05 -12.65
C ASP A 90 0.28 -11.90 -13.49
N THR A 91 0.19 -10.68 -12.95
CA THR A 91 0.73 -9.49 -13.61
C THR A 91 1.74 -8.83 -12.69
N LYS A 92 2.83 -8.31 -13.26
CA LYS A 92 3.78 -7.46 -12.52
C LYS A 92 3.60 -6.02 -12.95
N SER A 93 3.70 -5.08 -12.01
CA SER A 93 3.47 -3.65 -12.20
C SER A 93 4.57 -2.82 -11.56
N THR A 94 4.61 -1.51 -11.87
CA THR A 94 5.58 -0.56 -11.31
C THR A 94 5.34 -0.20 -9.84
N GLY A 95 4.22 -0.67 -9.27
CA GLY A 95 3.78 -0.45 -7.90
C GLY A 95 2.49 -1.21 -7.61
N PHE A 96 1.77 -0.83 -6.56
CA PHE A 96 0.62 -1.59 -6.03
C PHE A 96 -0.74 -0.99 -6.37
N ASN A 97 -0.81 0.23 -6.92
CA ASN A 97 -2.07 0.88 -7.26
C ASN A 97 -2.34 0.74 -8.77
N PRO A 98 -3.27 -0.12 -9.23
CA PRO A 98 -3.49 -0.36 -10.65
C PRO A 98 -4.06 0.86 -11.42
N PHE A 99 -4.52 1.90 -10.71
CA PHE A 99 -4.95 3.17 -11.30
C PHE A 99 -3.81 4.19 -11.46
N LYS A 100 -2.60 3.91 -10.94
CA LYS A 100 -1.42 4.80 -11.05
C LYS A 100 -0.21 4.07 -11.65
N ASP A 101 -0.06 2.81 -11.29
CA ASP A 101 1.11 1.99 -11.56
C ASP A 101 0.88 1.11 -12.79
N SER A 102 1.65 1.39 -13.83
CA SER A 102 1.61 0.67 -15.10
C SER A 102 2.06 -0.79 -14.99
N ILE A 103 1.48 -1.64 -15.85
CA ILE A 103 1.89 -3.03 -16.01
C ILE A 103 3.30 -3.14 -16.64
N ILE A 104 4.04 -4.16 -16.23
CA ILE A 104 5.38 -4.53 -16.70
C ILE A 104 5.32 -5.83 -17.52
N SER A 105 4.54 -6.80 -17.07
CA SER A 105 4.44 -8.12 -17.70
C SER A 105 3.19 -8.87 -17.28
N ILE A 106 2.82 -9.84 -18.12
CA ILE A 106 1.80 -10.85 -17.85
C ILE A 106 2.50 -12.20 -17.81
N THR A 107 2.15 -13.04 -16.84
CA THR A 107 2.62 -14.42 -16.75
C THR A 107 1.43 -15.35 -16.79
N ILE A 108 1.51 -16.39 -17.62
CA ILE A 108 0.44 -17.35 -17.84
C ILE A 108 0.98 -18.75 -17.55
N GLY A 109 0.19 -19.59 -16.90
CA GLY A 109 0.53 -21.01 -16.75
C GLY A 109 -0.67 -21.92 -16.90
N PHE A 110 -0.37 -23.20 -17.10
CA PHE A 110 -1.35 -24.26 -17.30
C PHE A 110 -1.14 -25.42 -16.32
N MET A 111 -2.12 -26.32 -16.26
CA MET A 111 -2.05 -27.52 -15.41
C MET A 111 -0.94 -28.50 -15.81
N ASP A 112 -0.49 -28.49 -17.06
CA ASP A 112 0.62 -29.32 -17.57
C ASP A 112 2.02 -28.85 -17.11
N ASN A 113 2.06 -27.87 -16.18
CA ASN A 113 3.26 -27.22 -15.68
C ASN A 113 4.06 -26.45 -16.75
N SER A 114 3.42 -25.96 -17.81
CA SER A 114 4.04 -24.97 -18.68
C SER A 114 3.74 -23.54 -18.23
N PHE A 115 4.78 -22.70 -18.16
CA PHE A 115 4.71 -21.35 -17.62
C PHE A 115 5.38 -20.35 -18.57
N PHE A 116 4.68 -19.27 -18.90
CA PHE A 116 5.02 -18.33 -19.94
C PHE A 116 5.09 -16.92 -19.36
N TYR A 117 6.29 -16.33 -19.35
CA TYR A 117 6.52 -14.95 -18.98
C TYR A 117 6.53 -14.06 -20.22
N ILE A 118 5.58 -13.12 -20.29
CA ILE A 118 5.38 -12.21 -21.41
C ILE A 118 5.71 -10.78 -20.94
N PRO A 119 6.94 -10.29 -21.18
CA PRO A 119 7.28 -8.90 -20.89
C PRO A 119 6.52 -7.95 -21.82
N ILE A 120 5.83 -6.98 -21.22
CA ILE A 120 5.11 -5.91 -21.93
C ILE A 120 5.98 -4.64 -22.02
N LYS A 121 6.88 -4.46 -21.06
CA LYS A 121 7.87 -3.38 -21.06
C LYS A 121 9.27 -3.90 -21.34
N PRO A 122 10.11 -3.10 -22.05
CA PRO A 122 11.52 -3.41 -22.21
C PRO A 122 12.24 -3.56 -20.87
N PHE A 123 13.22 -4.47 -20.82
CA PHE A 123 14.09 -4.59 -19.66
C PHE A 123 15.01 -3.37 -19.54
N LYS A 124 15.13 -2.83 -18.32
CA LYS A 124 16.04 -1.74 -17.94
C LYS A 124 17.38 -2.23 -17.42
N HIS A 125 17.51 -3.53 -17.12
CA HIS A 125 18.76 -4.11 -16.65
C HIS A 125 19.81 -4.11 -17.78
N GLY A 126 21.04 -3.66 -17.50
CA GLY A 126 22.08 -3.49 -18.53
C GLY A 126 22.40 -4.75 -19.35
N LEU A 127 22.38 -5.94 -18.73
CA LEU A 127 22.56 -7.23 -19.42
C LEU A 127 21.32 -7.73 -20.19
N SER A 128 20.24 -6.98 -20.23
CA SER A 128 18.98 -7.39 -20.87
C SER A 128 18.30 -6.28 -21.67
N GLN A 129 18.82 -5.05 -21.64
CA GLN A 129 18.28 -3.92 -22.43
C GLN A 129 18.30 -4.15 -23.95
N HIS A 130 19.19 -5.03 -24.43
CA HIS A 130 19.30 -5.40 -25.84
C HIS A 130 18.26 -6.45 -26.28
N ILE A 131 17.51 -7.02 -25.34
CA ILE A 131 16.51 -8.04 -25.62
C ILE A 131 15.24 -7.34 -26.08
N SER A 132 14.84 -7.59 -27.32
CA SER A 132 13.58 -7.09 -27.86
C SER A 132 12.40 -7.66 -27.08
N THR A 133 11.37 -6.83 -26.90
CA THR A 133 10.07 -7.21 -26.36
C THR A 133 9.00 -6.97 -27.42
N LEU A 134 7.92 -7.72 -27.36
CA LEU A 134 6.76 -7.51 -28.23
C LEU A 134 6.13 -6.14 -27.95
N SER A 135 5.60 -5.48 -28.97
CA SER A 135 4.81 -4.26 -28.76
C SER A 135 3.52 -4.61 -28.01
N LEU A 136 3.08 -3.72 -27.12
CA LEU A 136 1.82 -3.89 -26.38
C LEU A 136 0.64 -4.16 -27.32
N GLU A 137 0.47 -3.36 -28.37
CA GLU A 137 -0.61 -3.48 -29.35
C GLU A 137 -0.65 -4.88 -30.01
N TYR A 138 0.48 -5.31 -30.59
CA TYR A 138 0.60 -6.66 -31.18
C TYR A 138 0.25 -7.77 -30.19
N THR A 139 0.74 -7.64 -28.95
CA THR A 139 0.54 -8.66 -27.91
C THR A 139 -0.92 -8.74 -27.52
N MET A 140 -1.57 -7.60 -27.23
CA MET A 140 -2.96 -7.56 -26.78
C MET A 140 -3.93 -7.96 -27.90
N LYS A 141 -3.68 -7.54 -29.14
CA LYS A 141 -4.50 -7.94 -30.31
C LYS A 141 -4.70 -9.46 -30.42
N LYS A 142 -3.71 -10.27 -30.01
CA LYS A 142 -3.81 -11.74 -30.03
C LYS A 142 -4.17 -12.36 -28.68
N LEU A 143 -3.76 -11.73 -27.58
CA LEU A 143 -3.97 -12.27 -26.23
C LEU A 143 -5.38 -11.98 -25.68
N SER A 144 -5.88 -10.76 -25.86
CA SER A 144 -7.17 -10.33 -25.30
C SER A 144 -8.33 -11.25 -25.73
N PRO A 145 -8.50 -11.60 -27.02
CA PRO A 145 -9.62 -12.46 -27.44
C PRO A 145 -9.58 -13.88 -26.86
N LEU A 146 -8.42 -14.35 -26.39
CA LEU A 146 -8.28 -15.63 -25.71
C LEU A 146 -8.72 -15.51 -24.25
N LEU A 147 -8.21 -14.52 -23.53
CA LEU A 147 -8.46 -14.37 -22.10
C LEU A 147 -9.89 -13.89 -21.79
N GLU A 148 -10.47 -13.05 -22.63
CA GLU A 148 -11.86 -12.57 -22.49
C GLU A 148 -12.90 -13.68 -22.74
N LYS A 149 -12.53 -14.75 -23.46
CA LYS A 149 -13.38 -15.93 -23.66
C LYS A 149 -13.13 -17.03 -22.64
N ASP A 150 -12.05 -16.93 -21.87
CA ASP A 150 -11.65 -17.94 -20.91
C ASP A 150 -12.39 -17.77 -19.59
N THR A 151 -13.29 -18.70 -19.26
CA THR A 151 -14.06 -18.65 -18.01
C THR A 151 -13.42 -19.46 -16.87
N LEU A 152 -12.20 -19.99 -17.07
CA LEU A 152 -11.48 -20.84 -16.12
C LEU A 152 -10.20 -20.17 -15.62
N LEU A 153 -10.24 -18.84 -15.44
CA LEU A 153 -9.10 -18.06 -14.95
C LEU A 153 -8.92 -18.21 -13.44
N ILE A 154 -7.68 -18.48 -13.03
CA ILE A 154 -7.26 -18.60 -11.64
C ILE A 154 -6.25 -17.50 -11.34
N LEU A 155 -6.54 -16.67 -10.35
CA LEU A 155 -5.68 -15.58 -9.90
C LEU A 155 -5.64 -15.55 -8.37
N SER A 156 -4.73 -14.77 -7.81
CA SER A 156 -4.79 -14.34 -6.40
C SER A 156 -4.99 -12.84 -6.38
N ASN A 157 -5.88 -12.34 -5.53
CA ASN A 157 -6.20 -10.90 -5.51
C ASN A 157 -6.58 -10.37 -6.91
N SER A 158 -7.45 -11.13 -7.60
CA SER A 158 -7.85 -10.97 -8.99
C SER A 158 -8.19 -9.53 -9.38
N LYS A 159 -8.85 -8.77 -8.51
CA LYS A 159 -9.23 -7.37 -8.77
C LYS A 159 -8.05 -6.49 -9.15
N GLN A 160 -6.91 -6.65 -8.50
CA GLN A 160 -5.71 -5.87 -8.83
C GLN A 160 -5.25 -6.15 -10.26
N HIS A 161 -5.30 -7.42 -10.69
CA HIS A 161 -4.96 -7.84 -12.03
C HIS A 161 -6.00 -7.38 -13.05
N ILE A 162 -7.29 -7.50 -12.75
CA ILE A 162 -8.37 -7.03 -13.62
C ILE A 162 -8.19 -5.53 -13.91
N HIS A 163 -8.00 -4.70 -12.87
CA HIS A 163 -7.76 -3.26 -13.04
C HIS A 163 -6.49 -2.97 -13.85
N ALA A 164 -5.41 -3.71 -13.59
CA ALA A 164 -4.15 -3.50 -14.30
C ALA A 164 -4.28 -3.82 -15.80
N LEU A 165 -4.96 -4.92 -16.15
CA LEU A 165 -5.22 -5.31 -17.53
C LEU A 165 -6.16 -4.32 -18.22
N TYR A 166 -7.24 -3.93 -17.57
CA TYR A 166 -8.18 -2.95 -18.12
C TYR A 166 -7.50 -1.60 -18.40
N ASN A 167 -6.79 -1.05 -17.41
CA ASN A 167 -6.23 0.30 -17.48
C ASN A 167 -5.01 0.41 -18.42
N TRP A 168 -4.23 -0.66 -18.57
CA TRP A 168 -2.92 -0.60 -19.23
C TRP A 168 -2.77 -1.55 -20.43
N CYS A 169 -3.73 -2.45 -20.65
CA CYS A 169 -3.72 -3.41 -21.74
C CYS A 169 -5.00 -3.40 -22.59
N ASP A 170 -6.00 -2.58 -22.24
CA ASP A 170 -7.24 -2.40 -23.02
C ASP A 170 -8.04 -3.71 -23.23
N PHE A 171 -8.15 -4.54 -22.19
CA PHE A 171 -9.04 -5.72 -22.20
C PHE A 171 -9.58 -6.05 -20.81
N ASP A 172 -10.74 -6.73 -20.76
CA ASP A 172 -11.49 -6.94 -19.52
C ASP A 172 -11.79 -8.42 -19.23
N ILE A 173 -11.28 -8.90 -18.10
CA ILE A 173 -11.54 -10.27 -17.59
C ILE A 173 -12.41 -10.27 -16.32
N THR A 174 -13.16 -9.21 -16.06
CA THR A 174 -13.97 -9.02 -14.84
C THR A 174 -14.89 -10.21 -14.53
N TYR A 175 -15.48 -10.81 -15.56
CA TYR A 175 -16.48 -11.88 -15.43
C TYR A 175 -15.90 -13.28 -15.67
N ASN A 176 -14.59 -13.38 -15.82
CA ASN A 176 -13.88 -14.59 -16.27
C ASN A 176 -13.19 -15.35 -15.13
N ILE A 177 -13.18 -14.76 -13.92
CA ILE A 177 -12.46 -15.31 -12.77
C ILE A 177 -13.23 -16.50 -12.20
N PHE A 178 -12.67 -17.69 -12.38
CA PHE A 178 -13.22 -18.93 -11.83
C PHE A 178 -12.86 -19.15 -10.36
N TRP A 179 -11.65 -18.72 -9.97
CA TRP A 179 -11.15 -18.91 -8.62
C TRP A 179 -10.17 -17.80 -8.23
N ASP A 180 -10.43 -17.18 -7.08
CA ASP A 180 -9.46 -16.32 -6.41
C ASP A 180 -8.88 -17.04 -5.19
N THR A 181 -7.58 -17.33 -5.20
CA THR A 181 -6.95 -18.09 -4.13
C THR A 181 -6.91 -17.34 -2.80
N GLU A 182 -6.95 -16.01 -2.80
CA GLU A 182 -6.96 -15.20 -1.56
C GLU A 182 -8.33 -15.23 -0.88
N ILE A 183 -9.40 -15.23 -1.68
CA ILE A 183 -10.77 -15.41 -1.16
C ILE A 183 -10.92 -16.83 -0.62
N ALA A 184 -10.54 -17.84 -1.39
CA ALA A 184 -10.57 -19.23 -0.94
C ALA A 184 -9.78 -19.43 0.36
N ALA A 185 -8.57 -18.84 0.44
CA ALA A 185 -7.76 -18.83 1.65
C ALA A 185 -8.48 -18.21 2.85
N SER A 186 -9.22 -17.12 2.63
CA SER A 186 -9.94 -16.44 3.70
C SER A 186 -11.05 -17.27 4.30
N LEU A 187 -11.76 -18.02 3.47
CA LEU A 187 -12.85 -18.89 3.90
C LEU A 187 -12.35 -20.20 4.52
N LEU A 188 -11.23 -20.73 4.02
CA LEU A 188 -10.66 -21.98 4.53
C LEU A 188 -9.94 -21.81 5.87
N ASN A 189 -9.27 -20.68 6.09
CA ASN A 189 -8.64 -20.38 7.37
C ASN A 189 -8.62 -18.87 7.62
N GLU A 190 -9.61 -18.35 8.36
CA GLU A 190 -9.76 -16.93 8.66
C GLU A 190 -8.62 -16.34 9.52
N ASN A 191 -7.91 -17.17 10.29
CA ASN A 191 -6.90 -16.73 11.25
C ASN A 191 -5.46 -16.67 10.66
N HIS A 192 -5.28 -17.18 9.45
CA HIS A 192 -3.98 -17.19 8.76
C HIS A 192 -3.86 -16.08 7.70
N PRO A 193 -2.65 -15.56 7.38
CA PRO A 193 -2.44 -14.72 6.21
C PRO A 193 -2.99 -15.33 4.90
N LYS A 194 -3.47 -14.50 3.98
CA LYS A 194 -4.25 -14.95 2.80
C LYS A 194 -3.44 -15.06 1.51
N GLY A 195 -2.25 -14.48 1.49
CA GLY A 195 -1.40 -14.46 0.30
C GLY A 195 -0.95 -15.85 -0.13
N VAL A 196 -0.82 -16.03 -1.45
CA VAL A 196 -0.36 -17.29 -2.07
C VAL A 196 0.97 -17.75 -1.51
N LYS A 197 1.89 -16.83 -1.18
CA LYS A 197 3.23 -17.17 -0.69
C LYS A 197 3.18 -17.79 0.70
N GLU A 198 2.38 -17.20 1.58
CA GLU A 198 2.15 -17.69 2.94
C GLU A 198 1.45 -19.06 2.89
N TRP A 199 0.40 -19.18 2.07
CA TRP A 199 -0.32 -20.44 1.88
C TRP A 199 0.54 -21.55 1.27
N TYR A 200 1.32 -21.23 0.25
CA TYR A 200 2.24 -22.17 -0.37
C TYR A 200 3.25 -22.70 0.66
N LYS A 201 3.84 -21.82 1.47
CA LYS A 201 4.85 -22.21 2.48
C LYS A 201 4.28 -23.09 3.58
N GLU A 202 3.07 -22.80 4.04
CA GLU A 202 2.48 -23.51 5.18
C GLU A 202 1.83 -24.82 4.76
N TYR A 203 1.05 -24.82 3.68
CA TYR A 203 0.17 -25.95 3.34
C TYR A 203 0.67 -26.83 2.20
N VAL A 204 1.49 -26.28 1.29
CA VAL A 204 1.90 -26.97 0.05
C VAL A 204 3.34 -27.45 0.12
N LEU A 205 4.26 -26.55 0.45
CA LEU A 205 5.69 -26.79 0.41
C LEU A 205 6.16 -27.97 1.29
N PRO A 206 5.66 -28.16 2.53
CA PRO A 206 6.07 -29.30 3.36
C PRO A 206 5.79 -30.64 2.68
N ARG A 207 4.65 -30.74 1.98
CA ARG A 207 4.25 -31.93 1.23
C ARG A 207 5.10 -32.15 -0.03
N LEU A 208 5.45 -31.08 -0.74
CA LEU A 208 6.32 -31.19 -1.92
C LEU A 208 7.73 -31.63 -1.53
N ILE A 209 8.22 -31.20 -0.36
CA ILE A 209 9.51 -31.64 0.20
C ILE A 209 9.41 -33.10 0.64
N SER A 210 8.37 -33.49 1.38
CA SER A 210 8.23 -34.87 1.87
C SER A 210 8.15 -35.89 0.73
N ASN A 211 7.56 -35.49 -0.40
CA ASN A 211 7.40 -36.35 -1.57
C ASN A 211 8.59 -36.26 -2.55
N GLY A 212 9.68 -35.57 -2.17
CA GLY A 212 10.89 -35.43 -2.99
C GLY A 212 10.71 -34.60 -4.26
N THR A 213 9.57 -33.91 -4.43
CA THR A 213 9.27 -33.09 -5.61
C THR A 213 10.11 -31.82 -5.64
N ILE A 214 10.43 -31.26 -4.46
CA ILE A 214 11.24 -30.06 -4.30
C ILE A 214 12.32 -30.32 -3.24
N LEU A 215 13.56 -29.96 -3.55
CA LEU A 215 14.64 -29.95 -2.57
C LEU A 215 14.41 -28.79 -1.58
N ASN A 216 14.74 -28.99 -0.30
CA ASN A 216 14.53 -28.05 0.82
C ASN A 216 15.34 -26.73 0.71
N THR A 217 15.74 -26.35 -0.50
CA THR A 217 16.61 -25.21 -0.82
C THR A 217 15.83 -23.99 -1.33
N ILE A 218 14.50 -23.90 -1.10
CA ILE A 218 13.74 -22.67 -1.42
C ILE A 218 13.99 -21.60 -0.37
N ASP A 219 15.17 -21.06 -0.60
CA ASP A 219 16.04 -20.09 0.00
C ASP A 219 15.33 -18.77 0.35
N ARG A 220 15.74 -18.15 1.47
CA ARG A 220 15.32 -16.82 1.97
C ARG A 220 15.51 -15.67 0.95
N LYS A 221 16.03 -16.01 -0.21
CA LYS A 221 16.50 -15.22 -1.33
C LYS A 221 15.41 -14.46 -2.10
N LYS A 222 14.22 -15.04 -2.21
CA LYS A 222 13.08 -14.46 -2.96
C LYS A 222 12.58 -13.13 -2.38
N TYR A 223 12.56 -12.97 -1.06
CA TYR A 223 12.03 -11.77 -0.38
C TYR A 223 12.80 -10.47 -0.70
N MET A 224 14.07 -10.57 -1.10
CA MET A 224 14.86 -9.39 -1.47
C MET A 224 14.55 -8.90 -2.89
N ILE A 225 14.10 -9.79 -3.79
CA ILE A 225 13.71 -9.44 -5.15
C ILE A 225 12.32 -8.79 -5.20
N GLU A 226 11.43 -9.13 -4.27
CA GLU A 226 10.08 -8.55 -4.20
C GLU A 226 10.04 -7.02 -4.07
N LYS A 227 11.18 -6.40 -3.72
CA LYS A 227 11.34 -4.95 -3.64
C LYS A 227 11.90 -4.31 -4.92
N THR A 228 12.30 -5.12 -5.89
CA THR A 228 12.88 -4.70 -7.18
C THR A 228 11.83 -4.86 -8.28
N LEU A 229 11.73 -3.89 -9.17
CA LEU A 229 10.80 -3.98 -10.29
C LEU A 229 11.26 -5.03 -11.29
N TYR A 230 10.31 -5.76 -11.88
CA TYR A 230 10.62 -6.87 -12.78
C TYR A 230 11.33 -6.44 -14.06
N ASP A 231 11.09 -5.20 -14.54
CA ASP A 231 11.82 -4.62 -15.67
C ASP A 231 13.27 -4.27 -15.31
N GLN A 232 13.62 -4.14 -14.04
CA GLN A 232 14.99 -3.89 -13.57
C GLN A 232 15.79 -5.16 -13.31
N LEU A 233 15.16 -6.34 -13.39
CA LEU A 233 15.84 -7.62 -13.25
C LEU A 233 16.44 -8.07 -14.59
N GLN A 234 17.48 -8.90 -14.53
CA GLN A 234 17.96 -9.60 -15.71
C GLN A 234 16.86 -10.55 -16.23
N ARG A 235 16.75 -10.71 -17.56
CA ARG A 235 15.63 -11.41 -18.21
C ARG A 235 15.33 -12.80 -17.63
N HIS A 236 16.37 -13.59 -17.34
CA HIS A 236 16.20 -14.98 -16.88
C HIS A 236 15.77 -15.03 -15.42
N VAL A 237 16.21 -14.07 -14.61
CA VAL A 237 15.74 -13.92 -13.22
C VAL A 237 14.29 -13.47 -13.19
N ALA A 238 13.92 -12.46 -13.99
CA ALA A 238 12.52 -12.02 -14.12
C ALA A 238 11.61 -13.18 -14.55
N THR A 239 12.02 -13.92 -15.58
CA THR A 239 11.29 -15.09 -16.10
C THR A 239 11.13 -16.16 -15.01
N TYR A 240 12.20 -16.50 -14.31
CA TYR A 240 12.18 -17.51 -13.25
C TYR A 240 11.19 -17.17 -12.15
N PHE A 241 11.29 -15.97 -11.56
CA PHE A 241 10.46 -15.59 -10.42
C PHE A 241 9.00 -15.40 -10.80
N ALA A 242 8.72 -14.88 -11.99
CA ALA A 242 7.36 -14.74 -12.48
C ALA A 242 6.70 -16.10 -12.72
N CYS A 243 7.38 -17.01 -13.42
CA CYS A 243 6.88 -18.38 -13.64
C CYS A 243 6.75 -19.15 -12.32
N TYR A 244 7.67 -18.94 -11.37
CA TYR A 244 7.60 -19.54 -10.04
C TYR A 244 6.42 -18.99 -9.20
N ASP A 245 6.03 -17.73 -9.40
CA ASP A 245 4.80 -17.18 -8.81
C ASP A 245 3.54 -17.90 -9.33
N ILE A 246 3.47 -18.19 -10.64
CA ILE A 246 2.39 -19.01 -11.20
C ILE A 246 2.43 -20.46 -10.72
N PHE A 247 3.61 -21.07 -10.60
CA PHE A 247 3.75 -22.41 -10.05
C PHE A 247 3.18 -22.51 -8.62
N MET A 248 3.49 -21.53 -7.76
CA MET A 248 2.92 -21.48 -6.40
C MET A 248 1.40 -21.25 -6.44
N LEU A 249 0.93 -20.34 -7.29
CA LEU A 249 -0.51 -20.07 -7.46
C LEU A 249 -1.27 -21.34 -7.86
N LYS A 250 -0.76 -22.07 -8.86
CA LYS A 250 -1.28 -23.38 -9.29
C LYS A 250 -1.32 -24.37 -8.14
N SER A 251 -0.21 -24.51 -7.43
CA SER A 251 -0.10 -25.50 -6.35
C SER A 251 -1.03 -25.19 -5.17
N VAL A 252 -1.21 -23.90 -4.84
CA VAL A 252 -2.16 -23.45 -3.82
C VAL A 252 -3.61 -23.70 -4.28
N PHE A 253 -3.94 -23.40 -5.53
CA PHE A 253 -5.25 -23.73 -6.10
C PHE A 253 -5.54 -25.23 -6.04
N GLU A 254 -4.61 -26.09 -6.47
CA GLU A 254 -4.75 -27.55 -6.41
C GLU A 254 -5.00 -28.03 -4.97
N TYR A 255 -4.28 -27.46 -4.00
CA TYR A 255 -4.48 -27.72 -2.58
C TYR A 255 -5.88 -27.30 -2.11
N GLN A 256 -6.27 -26.04 -2.34
CA GLN A 256 -7.55 -25.49 -1.91
C GLN A 256 -8.73 -26.25 -2.51
N LYS A 257 -8.68 -26.53 -3.82
CA LYS A 257 -9.69 -27.32 -4.52
C LYS A 257 -9.84 -28.70 -3.88
N ARG A 258 -8.72 -29.40 -3.64
CA ARG A 258 -8.71 -30.69 -2.94
C ARG A 258 -9.32 -30.61 -1.54
N ILE A 259 -9.07 -29.53 -0.79
CA ILE A 259 -9.65 -29.36 0.55
C ILE A 259 -11.16 -29.18 0.47
N PHE A 260 -11.65 -28.29 -0.39
CA PHE A 260 -13.10 -28.08 -0.57
C PHE A 260 -13.83 -29.34 -1.03
N GLU A 261 -13.24 -30.11 -1.94
CA GLU A 261 -13.84 -31.32 -2.52
C GLU A 261 -13.73 -32.55 -1.60
N ASN A 262 -12.90 -32.49 -0.55
CA ASN A 262 -12.71 -33.63 0.34
C ASN A 262 -13.90 -33.75 1.32
N PRO A 263 -14.69 -34.84 1.24
CA PRO A 263 -15.90 -35.00 2.05
C PRO A 263 -15.59 -35.07 3.56
N LYS A 264 -14.37 -35.45 3.95
CA LYS A 264 -13.97 -35.51 5.37
C LYS A 264 -14.06 -34.18 6.09
N PHE A 265 -13.92 -33.06 5.38
CA PHE A 265 -13.99 -31.73 6.00
C PHE A 265 -15.40 -31.14 6.01
N ASN A 266 -16.36 -31.76 5.29
CA ASN A 266 -17.75 -31.31 5.20
C ASN A 266 -17.91 -29.81 4.90
N LEU A 267 -17.15 -29.30 3.92
CA LEU A 267 -17.08 -27.87 3.60
C LEU A 267 -18.15 -27.41 2.59
N VAL A 268 -19.19 -28.21 2.34
CA VAL A 268 -20.23 -27.88 1.34
C VAL A 268 -20.82 -26.48 1.55
N PRO A 269 -21.20 -26.04 2.78
CA PRO A 269 -21.73 -24.69 2.99
C PRO A 269 -20.69 -23.59 2.68
N ILE A 270 -19.43 -23.80 3.05
CA ILE A 270 -18.35 -22.83 2.81
C ILE A 270 -18.02 -22.77 1.32
N TYR A 271 -18.04 -23.90 0.63
CA TYR A 271 -17.85 -23.94 -0.81
C TYR A 271 -18.99 -23.23 -1.56
N LYS A 272 -20.25 -23.36 -1.10
CA LYS A 272 -21.36 -22.55 -1.63
C LYS A 272 -21.15 -21.05 -1.40
N LEU A 273 -20.79 -20.64 -0.18
CA LEU A 273 -20.45 -19.24 0.12
C LEU A 273 -19.34 -18.73 -0.81
N PHE A 274 -18.29 -19.52 -1.02
CA PHE A 274 -17.21 -19.19 -1.95
C PHE A 274 -17.73 -18.99 -3.38
N ARG A 275 -18.46 -19.97 -3.91
CA ARG A 275 -18.86 -20.02 -5.33
C ARG A 275 -20.02 -19.11 -5.69
N GLU A 276 -21.00 -18.96 -4.80
CA GLU A 276 -22.28 -18.31 -5.09
C GLU A 276 -22.32 -16.87 -4.59
N ILE A 277 -21.45 -16.49 -3.64
CA ILE A 277 -21.44 -15.14 -3.05
C ILE A 277 -20.09 -14.45 -3.30
N GLU A 278 -18.99 -14.99 -2.78
CA GLU A 278 -17.71 -14.27 -2.80
C GLU A 278 -17.11 -14.13 -4.21
N MET A 279 -17.13 -15.21 -5.01
CA MET A 279 -16.61 -15.16 -6.39
C MET A 279 -17.41 -14.20 -7.29
N PRO A 280 -18.76 -14.24 -7.34
CA PRO A 280 -19.53 -13.25 -8.11
C PRO A 280 -19.34 -11.80 -7.64
N LEU A 281 -19.10 -11.60 -6.34
CA LEU A 281 -18.91 -10.27 -5.76
C LEU A 281 -17.63 -9.58 -6.28
N ILE A 282 -16.62 -10.33 -6.73
CA ILE A 282 -15.42 -9.77 -7.38
C ILE A 282 -15.81 -8.84 -8.53
N ALA A 283 -16.71 -9.28 -9.42
CA ALA A 283 -17.11 -8.52 -10.60
C ALA A 283 -17.85 -7.23 -10.23
N VAL A 284 -18.75 -7.31 -9.24
CA VAL A 284 -19.50 -6.17 -8.71
C VAL A 284 -18.56 -5.14 -8.09
N LEU A 285 -17.64 -5.59 -7.23
CA LEU A 285 -16.67 -4.71 -6.57
C LEU A 285 -15.72 -4.09 -7.60
N THR A 286 -15.12 -4.87 -8.48
CA THR A 286 -14.25 -4.33 -9.54
C THR A 286 -14.94 -3.27 -10.39
N THR A 287 -16.23 -3.45 -10.70
CA THR A 287 -17.00 -2.44 -11.45
C THR A 287 -17.24 -1.17 -10.62
N ALA A 288 -17.57 -1.31 -9.34
CA ALA A 288 -17.75 -0.17 -8.44
C ALA A 288 -16.44 0.61 -8.24
N GLU A 289 -15.32 -0.09 -8.06
CA GLU A 289 -13.98 0.51 -7.91
C GLU A 289 -13.57 1.27 -9.17
N ARG A 290 -13.76 0.68 -10.37
CA ARG A 290 -13.44 1.32 -11.66
C ARG A 290 -14.23 2.59 -11.92
N LYS A 291 -15.50 2.64 -11.52
CA LYS A 291 -16.34 3.84 -11.70
C LYS A 291 -15.69 5.07 -11.05
N GLY A 292 -15.09 4.86 -9.88
CA GLY A 292 -14.39 5.87 -9.10
C GLY A 292 -15.31 6.99 -8.62
N ILE A 293 -14.73 7.91 -7.86
CA ILE A 293 -15.41 9.08 -7.31
C ILE A 293 -14.58 10.32 -7.66
N LYS A 294 -15.16 11.24 -8.43
CA LYS A 294 -14.55 12.54 -8.70
C LYS A 294 -14.89 13.50 -7.57
N ILE A 295 -13.88 14.17 -7.03
CA ILE A 295 -14.05 15.23 -6.03
C ILE A 295 -13.60 16.57 -6.60
N SER A 296 -14.23 17.65 -6.10
CA SER A 296 -13.75 19.00 -6.36
C SER A 296 -12.58 19.31 -5.44
N GLU A 297 -11.37 19.22 -6.00
CA GLU A 297 -10.13 19.55 -5.28
C GLU A 297 -10.13 21.01 -4.83
N GLU A 298 -10.61 21.92 -5.69
CA GLU A 298 -10.68 23.35 -5.41
C GLU A 298 -11.58 23.64 -4.21
N PHE A 299 -12.80 23.09 -4.20
CA PHE A 299 -13.74 23.26 -3.10
C PHE A 299 -13.18 22.76 -1.77
N LEU A 300 -12.51 21.60 -1.77
CA LEU A 300 -11.95 21.03 -0.55
C LEU A 300 -10.72 21.79 -0.04
N SER A 301 -9.84 22.21 -0.95
CA SER A 301 -8.55 22.80 -0.62
C SER A 301 -8.64 24.30 -0.33
N ASN A 302 -9.56 25.01 -0.99
CA ASN A 302 -9.72 26.45 -0.85
C ASN A 302 -10.84 26.75 0.14
N ASP A 303 -12.07 26.33 -0.16
CA ASP A 303 -13.24 26.77 0.61
C ASP A 303 -13.32 26.06 1.97
N VAL A 304 -13.42 24.73 1.95
CA VAL A 304 -13.61 23.94 3.17
C VAL A 304 -12.40 24.06 4.10
N LYS A 305 -11.19 23.97 3.56
CA LYS A 305 -9.96 24.07 4.35
C LYS A 305 -9.85 25.43 5.04
N GLN A 306 -10.13 26.53 4.37
CA GLN A 306 -10.03 27.86 4.94
C GLN A 306 -11.03 28.07 6.09
N ILE A 307 -12.27 27.59 5.93
CA ILE A 307 -13.29 27.65 6.98
C ILE A 307 -12.84 26.85 8.21
N LEU A 308 -12.40 25.60 7.99
CA LEU A 308 -11.96 24.73 9.08
C LEU A 308 -10.70 25.27 9.77
N GLN A 309 -9.76 25.88 9.02
CA GLN A 309 -8.56 26.49 9.58
C GLN A 309 -8.87 27.72 10.42
N THR A 310 -9.77 28.59 9.96
CA THR A 310 -10.21 29.76 10.74
C THR A 310 -10.81 29.31 12.08
N LYS A 311 -11.71 28.31 12.03
CA LYS A 311 -12.30 27.74 13.25
C LYS A 311 -11.25 27.08 14.15
N LEU A 312 -10.29 26.35 13.56
CA LEU A 312 -9.20 25.72 14.30
C LEU A 312 -8.35 26.77 15.05
N GLN A 313 -8.05 27.91 14.44
CA GLN A 313 -7.28 28.98 15.08
C GLN A 313 -8.05 29.64 16.22
N SER A 314 -9.36 29.87 16.04
CA SER A 314 -10.24 30.38 17.11
C SER A 314 -10.27 29.43 18.31
N VAL A 315 -10.56 28.14 18.09
CA VAL A 315 -10.56 27.13 19.17
C VAL A 315 -9.19 26.99 19.82
N LYS A 316 -8.12 27.03 19.02
CA LYS A 316 -6.74 27.02 19.54
C LYS A 316 -6.50 28.20 20.48
N LYS A 317 -6.89 29.42 20.09
CA LYS A 317 -6.74 30.62 20.93
C LYS A 317 -7.45 30.46 22.25
N GLU A 318 -8.68 29.96 22.26
CA GLU A 318 -9.43 29.70 23.50
C GLU A 318 -8.75 28.66 24.40
N ILE A 319 -8.25 27.55 23.83
CA ILE A 319 -7.49 26.55 24.61
C ILE A 319 -6.26 27.19 25.26
N LEU A 320 -5.53 28.02 24.51
CA LEU A 320 -4.36 28.71 25.02
C LEU A 320 -4.71 29.76 26.09
N ASN A 321 -5.87 30.40 26.01
CA ASN A 321 -6.36 31.29 27.06
C ASN A 321 -6.62 30.54 28.37
N TYR A 322 -7.13 29.31 28.31
CA TYR A 322 -7.37 28.48 29.49
C TYR A 322 -6.10 27.83 30.06
N LEU A 323 -5.17 27.37 29.21
CA LEU A 323 -4.04 26.52 29.63
C LEU A 323 -2.68 27.23 29.62
N GLY A 324 -2.61 28.43 29.04
CA GLY A 324 -1.38 29.14 28.74
C GLY A 324 -0.69 28.67 27.45
N SER A 325 0.16 29.53 26.90
CA SER A 325 0.90 29.31 25.64
C SER A 325 2.20 28.52 25.80
N THR A 326 2.68 28.38 27.03
CA THR A 326 3.93 27.69 27.37
C THR A 326 3.66 26.50 28.27
N ILE A 327 4.55 25.51 28.24
CA ILE A 327 4.54 24.35 29.12
C ILE A 327 5.85 24.31 29.89
N THR A 328 5.75 23.95 31.17
CA THR A 328 6.92 23.75 32.02
C THR A 328 7.30 22.27 31.97
N LEU A 329 8.45 21.98 31.38
CA LEU A 329 9.00 20.62 31.35
C LEU A 329 10.11 20.50 32.37
N ASN A 330 10.02 19.45 33.19
CA ASN A 330 11.06 19.09 34.14
C ASN A 330 11.97 18.04 33.48
N ASN A 331 13.07 18.49 32.89
CA ASN A 331 14.00 17.60 32.20
C ASN A 331 15.18 17.28 33.14
N CYS A 332 15.40 16.00 33.40
CA CYS A 332 16.65 15.56 34.03
C CYS A 332 17.77 15.62 32.98
N ILE A 333 18.68 16.58 33.13
CA ILE A 333 19.87 16.65 32.30
C ILE A 333 20.94 15.78 32.98
N HIS A 334 21.31 14.68 32.32
CA HIS A 334 22.51 13.95 32.72
C HIS A 334 23.73 14.70 32.19
N PRO A 335 24.74 15.00 33.03
CA PRO A 335 25.98 15.59 32.54
C PRO A 335 26.62 14.66 31.48
N PRO A 336 27.31 15.23 30.47
CA PRO A 336 28.03 14.43 29.48
C PRO A 336 28.99 13.48 30.21
N LYS A 337 29.12 12.26 29.68
CA LYS A 337 29.86 11.14 30.30
C LYS A 337 31.33 11.50 30.54
N GLN A 338 31.63 12.20 31.62
CA GLN A 338 32.89 12.21 32.33
C GLN A 338 32.66 12.93 33.67
N GLN A 339 32.82 12.15 34.74
CA GLN A 339 32.83 12.50 36.16
C GLN A 339 31.47 12.63 36.88
N ASN A 340 31.33 11.77 37.90
CA ASN A 340 30.29 11.63 38.93
C ASN A 340 28.86 11.23 38.50
N LYS A 341 28.56 9.93 38.68
CA LYS A 341 27.20 9.41 38.81
C LYS A 341 26.57 10.04 40.06
N TYR A 342 25.30 10.44 39.95
CA TYR A 342 24.48 11.03 41.01
C TYR A 342 24.76 12.52 41.27
N ASN A 343 24.20 13.37 40.41
CA ASN A 343 23.53 14.63 40.74
C ASN A 343 22.97 15.22 39.44
N GLY A 344 21.85 14.65 38.96
CA GLY A 344 21.11 15.25 37.86
C GLY A 344 20.51 16.57 38.32
N VAL A 345 20.83 17.67 37.67
CA VAL A 345 20.20 18.96 37.96
C VAL A 345 18.89 19.02 37.18
N ASN A 346 17.77 19.10 37.89
CA ASN A 346 16.46 19.34 37.27
C ASN A 346 16.43 20.77 36.76
N LYS A 347 16.47 20.95 35.44
CA LYS A 347 16.29 22.26 34.82
C LYS A 347 14.83 22.38 34.38
N LEU A 348 14.08 23.26 35.02
CA LEU A 348 12.79 23.68 34.51
C LEU A 348 13.03 24.45 33.22
N THR A 349 12.47 23.95 32.13
CA THR A 349 12.50 24.63 30.83
C THR A 349 11.08 24.97 30.41
N SER A 350 10.84 26.25 30.14
CA SER A 350 9.59 26.73 29.55
C SER A 350 9.70 26.62 28.04
N THR A 351 8.78 25.88 27.42
CA THR A 351 8.73 25.69 25.96
C THR A 351 7.33 25.95 25.42
N LEU A 352 7.17 26.09 24.10
CA LEU A 352 5.85 26.33 23.50
C LEU A 352 4.93 25.11 23.65
N PHE A 353 3.69 25.38 24.07
CA PHE A 353 2.68 24.34 24.23
C PHE A 353 2.17 23.83 22.87
N ASN A 354 2.38 22.54 22.60
CA ASN A 354 1.87 21.86 21.42
C ASN A 354 0.64 21.00 21.78
N ILE A 355 -0.56 21.49 21.42
CA ILE A 355 -1.84 20.82 21.70
C ILE A 355 -1.94 19.44 21.03
N ASN A 356 -1.25 19.23 19.89
CA ASN A 356 -1.24 17.95 19.19
C ASN A 356 -0.38 16.89 19.88
N SER A 357 0.50 17.27 20.80
CA SER A 357 1.33 16.34 21.57
C SER A 357 0.55 15.79 22.77
N PRO A 358 0.27 14.47 22.83
CA PRO A 358 -0.42 13.88 23.98
C PRO A 358 0.32 14.12 25.30
N ALA A 359 1.66 14.16 25.27
CA ALA A 359 2.49 14.40 26.45
C ALA A 359 2.36 15.85 26.94
N HIS A 360 2.40 16.83 26.04
CA HIS A 360 2.23 18.23 26.44
C HIS A 360 0.82 18.49 26.98
N LEU A 361 -0.19 17.90 26.34
CA LEU A 361 -1.57 18.02 26.79
C LEU A 361 -1.78 17.35 28.15
N ALA A 362 -1.16 16.18 28.37
CA ALA A 362 -1.20 15.49 29.66
C ALA A 362 -0.58 16.34 30.77
N GLN A 363 0.60 16.91 30.54
CA GLN A 363 1.25 17.83 31.48
C GLN A 363 0.31 19.00 31.83
N LYS A 364 -0.33 19.63 30.83
CA LYS A 364 -1.26 20.75 31.06
C LYS A 364 -2.51 20.37 31.85
N LEU A 365 -3.12 19.24 31.54
CA LEU A 365 -4.39 18.82 32.15
C LEU A 365 -4.22 18.24 33.55
N TYR A 366 -3.12 17.54 33.82
CA TYR A 366 -2.94 16.80 35.06
C TYR A 366 -1.98 17.48 36.05
N ILE A 367 -0.98 18.22 35.57
CA ILE A 367 0.10 18.75 36.40
C ILE A 367 -0.01 20.26 36.52
N ASP A 368 0.12 21.00 35.41
CA ASP A 368 0.19 22.47 35.45
C ASP A 368 -1.11 23.11 35.98
N ASN A 369 -2.27 22.60 35.54
CA ASN A 369 -3.58 23.15 35.90
C ASN A 369 -4.42 22.22 36.78
N ALA A 370 -3.94 21.00 37.04
CA ALA A 370 -4.62 19.98 37.87
C ALA A 370 -6.13 19.78 37.57
N ILE A 371 -6.54 19.95 36.31
CA ILE A 371 -7.93 19.80 35.85
C ILE A 371 -8.40 18.34 35.97
N LEU A 372 -7.52 17.39 35.69
CA LEU A 372 -7.78 15.96 35.76
C LEU A 372 -6.88 15.29 36.81
N LYS A 373 -7.38 14.21 37.41
CA LYS A 373 -6.61 13.39 38.36
C LYS A 373 -6.03 12.15 37.68
N PRO A 374 -4.74 11.82 37.88
CA PRO A 374 -4.13 10.62 37.31
C PRO A 374 -4.85 9.35 37.75
N ILE A 375 -4.90 8.36 36.86
CA ILE A 375 -5.43 7.04 37.18
C ILE A 375 -4.26 6.08 37.34
N MET A 376 -4.21 5.38 38.47
CA MET A 376 -3.21 4.35 38.74
C MET A 376 -3.64 3.05 38.05
N GLU A 377 -2.85 2.58 37.10
CA GLU A 377 -3.11 1.33 36.39
C GLU A 377 -1.84 0.48 36.33
N TYR A 378 -2.00 -0.84 36.42
CA TYR A 378 -0.90 -1.77 36.21
C TYR A 378 -0.46 -1.76 34.73
N ASP A 379 0.80 -1.47 34.47
CA ASP A 379 1.38 -1.54 33.14
C ASP A 379 2.09 -2.87 32.93
N LYS A 380 1.64 -3.66 31.94
CA LYS A 380 2.24 -4.96 31.62
C LYS A 380 3.69 -4.86 31.13
N GLY A 381 4.09 -3.74 30.52
CA GLY A 381 5.45 -3.54 30.03
C GLY A 381 6.43 -3.26 31.17
N CYS A 382 6.02 -2.42 32.12
CA CYS A 382 6.85 -2.05 33.28
C CYS A 382 6.64 -2.95 34.51
N LYS A 383 5.66 -3.85 34.47
CA LYS A 383 5.27 -4.77 35.56
C LYS A 383 5.01 -4.07 36.89
N SER A 384 4.52 -2.84 36.85
CA SER A 384 4.27 -2.01 38.03
C SER A 384 3.02 -1.15 37.85
N VAL A 385 2.49 -0.63 38.96
CA VAL A 385 1.39 0.34 38.94
C VAL A 385 1.98 1.71 38.62
N ILE A 386 1.54 2.30 37.51
CA ILE A 386 2.04 3.60 37.02
C ILE A 386 0.86 4.57 36.91
N SER A 387 1.11 5.85 37.19
CA SER A 387 0.16 6.92 36.92
C SER A 387 0.03 7.13 35.41
N LYS A 388 -1.13 6.79 34.85
CA LYS A 388 -1.42 7.01 33.43
C LYS A 388 -2.14 8.33 33.21
N LEU A 389 -1.46 9.25 32.54
CA LEU A 389 -1.99 10.55 32.12
C LEU A 389 -2.61 10.44 30.72
N LYS A 390 -3.73 9.75 30.61
CA LYS A 390 -4.38 9.48 29.31
C LYS A 390 -5.11 10.73 28.82
N THR A 391 -4.87 11.09 27.57
CA THR A 391 -5.61 12.17 26.89
C THR A 391 -6.41 11.64 25.71
N ASP A 392 -6.76 10.36 25.65
CA ASP A 392 -7.54 9.78 24.55
C ASP A 392 -9.01 10.26 24.56
N ARG A 393 -9.70 10.09 23.42
CA ARG A 393 -11.07 10.59 23.23
C ARG A 393 -12.02 10.07 24.32
N LYS A 394 -11.90 8.80 24.72
CA LYS A 394 -12.77 8.18 25.74
C LYS A 394 -12.58 8.83 27.11
N THR A 395 -11.33 9.09 27.50
CA THR A 395 -11.02 9.76 28.77
C THR A 395 -11.50 11.20 28.78
N LEU A 396 -11.31 11.95 27.70
CA LEU A 396 -11.78 13.34 27.60
C LEU A 396 -13.31 13.42 27.63
N ILE A 397 -14.02 12.54 26.92
CA ILE A 397 -15.50 12.51 26.93
C ILE A 397 -16.06 12.27 28.34
N ARG A 398 -15.46 11.33 29.09
CA ARG A 398 -15.87 11.06 30.49
C ARG A 398 -15.72 12.26 31.42
N ASN A 399 -14.86 13.21 31.05
CA ASN A 399 -14.55 14.39 31.87
C ASN A 399 -15.07 15.70 31.24
N LEU A 400 -16.05 15.65 30.34
CA LEU A 400 -16.59 16.84 29.66
C LEU A 400 -17.02 17.95 30.61
N SER A 401 -17.65 17.60 31.74
CA SER A 401 -18.13 18.55 32.73
C SER A 401 -17.07 19.09 33.68
N LYS A 402 -15.82 18.57 33.64
CA LYS A 402 -14.76 18.97 34.58
C LYS A 402 -14.19 20.35 34.28
N HIS A 403 -14.12 20.74 33.00
CA HIS A 403 -13.60 22.05 32.62
C HIS A 403 -14.00 22.42 31.18
N PRO A 404 -14.34 23.69 30.88
CA PRO A 404 -14.74 24.15 29.54
C PRO A 404 -13.71 23.86 28.43
N VAL A 405 -12.42 23.77 28.80
CA VAL A 405 -11.34 23.47 27.85
C VAL A 405 -11.41 22.05 27.27
N ILE A 406 -12.04 21.09 27.97
CA ILE A 406 -12.07 19.69 27.53
C ILE A 406 -12.90 19.52 26.24
N PRO A 407 -14.14 20.06 26.15
CA PRO A 407 -14.86 20.17 24.88
C PRO A 407 -14.05 20.83 23.76
N LEU A 408 -13.35 21.94 24.05
CA LEU A 408 -12.53 22.65 23.06
C LEU A 408 -11.38 21.79 22.53
N ILE A 409 -10.70 21.03 23.39
CA ILE A 409 -9.63 20.09 22.99
C ILE A 409 -10.19 18.99 22.06
N LEU A 410 -11.37 18.45 22.38
CA LEU A 410 -12.04 17.45 21.55
C LEU A 410 -12.39 18.02 20.18
N GLU A 411 -12.91 19.25 20.14
CA GLU A 411 -13.22 19.95 18.89
C GLU A 411 -11.96 20.25 18.08
N TYR A 412 -10.90 20.76 18.71
CA TYR A 412 -9.62 21.02 18.07
C TYR A 412 -9.07 19.76 17.37
N ARG A 413 -9.05 18.62 18.06
CA ARG A 413 -8.60 17.34 17.47
C ARG A 413 -9.49 16.87 16.33
N ARG A 414 -10.79 17.10 16.42
CA ARG A 414 -11.73 16.81 15.33
C ARG A 414 -11.37 17.64 14.10
N LEU A 415 -11.19 18.95 14.26
CA LEU A 415 -10.82 19.87 13.16
C LEU A 415 -9.48 19.51 12.53
N VAL A 416 -8.44 19.24 13.34
CA VAL A 416 -7.13 18.79 12.83
C VAL A 416 -7.29 17.53 11.98
N LYS A 417 -8.06 16.55 12.46
CA LYS A 417 -8.30 15.30 11.73
C LYS A 417 -9.08 15.54 10.43
N LEU A 418 -10.12 16.38 10.46
CA LEU A 418 -10.91 16.73 9.28
C LEU A 418 -10.02 17.38 8.20
N ILE A 419 -9.25 18.41 8.57
CA ILE A 419 -8.36 19.11 7.62
C ILE A 419 -7.35 18.13 7.00
N SER A 420 -6.60 17.42 7.84
CA SER A 420 -5.55 16.51 7.39
C SER A 420 -6.07 15.33 6.57
N SER A 421 -7.24 14.80 6.89
CA SER A 421 -7.80 13.63 6.18
C SER A 421 -8.54 14.03 4.91
N PHE A 422 -9.36 15.09 4.95
CA PHE A 422 -10.28 15.43 3.85
C PHE A 422 -9.81 16.59 2.98
N CYS A 423 -9.17 17.60 3.56
CA CYS A 423 -8.68 18.73 2.76
C CYS A 423 -7.28 18.44 2.20
N ASP A 424 -6.45 17.71 2.93
CA ASP A 424 -5.05 17.48 2.53
C ASP A 424 -4.80 16.12 1.89
N SER A 425 -5.37 15.04 2.42
CA SER A 425 -5.07 13.68 1.96
C SER A 425 -5.97 13.22 0.81
N LEU A 426 -7.28 13.48 0.94
CA LEU A 426 -8.27 13.05 -0.04
C LEU A 426 -7.98 13.55 -1.49
N PRO A 427 -7.62 14.83 -1.73
CA PRO A 427 -7.25 15.27 -3.08
C PRO A 427 -6.01 14.54 -3.64
N LYS A 428 -5.04 14.19 -2.79
CA LYS A 428 -3.83 13.46 -3.20
C LYS A 428 -4.13 12.01 -3.62
N GLU A 429 -5.19 11.41 -3.09
CA GLU A 429 -5.62 10.08 -3.53
C GLU A 429 -6.11 10.12 -4.98
N GLN A 430 -6.87 11.17 -5.34
CA GLN A 430 -7.32 11.43 -6.71
C GLN A 430 -6.15 11.70 -7.66
N GLN A 431 -5.20 12.53 -7.23
CA GLN A 431 -4.06 12.94 -8.06
C GLN A 431 -3.19 11.76 -8.49
N GLY A 432 -2.86 11.75 -9.78
CA GLY A 432 -1.97 10.73 -10.38
C GLY A 432 -2.65 9.41 -10.69
N THR A 433 -3.97 9.30 -10.53
CA THR A 433 -4.76 8.24 -11.16
C THR A 433 -4.94 8.51 -12.65
N ILE A 434 -5.15 7.45 -13.44
CA ILE A 434 -5.30 7.55 -14.90
C ILE A 434 -6.46 8.46 -15.35
N ASP A 435 -7.50 8.63 -14.54
CA ASP A 435 -8.71 9.39 -14.89
C ASP A 435 -9.00 10.55 -13.92
N ASN A 436 -8.06 10.85 -13.01
CA ASN A 436 -8.21 11.82 -11.93
C ASN A 436 -9.49 11.59 -11.10
N LYS A 437 -9.76 10.35 -10.70
CA LYS A 437 -10.77 9.98 -9.70
C LYS A 437 -10.16 9.21 -8.54
N ILE A 438 -10.93 9.12 -7.46
CA ILE A 438 -10.62 8.26 -6.32
C ILE A 438 -11.20 6.88 -6.58
N HIS A 439 -10.35 5.85 -6.54
CA HIS A 439 -10.74 4.46 -6.70
C HIS A 439 -10.54 3.71 -5.38
N PRO A 440 -11.54 3.71 -4.49
CA PRO A 440 -11.47 2.91 -3.27
C PRO A 440 -11.23 1.44 -3.60
N ILE A 441 -10.46 0.73 -2.77
CA ILE A 441 -10.28 -0.72 -2.89
C ILE A 441 -11.12 -1.39 -1.81
N TYR A 442 -12.18 -2.08 -2.22
CA TYR A 442 -13.02 -2.87 -1.33
C TYR A 442 -12.37 -4.22 -1.00
N ASN A 443 -12.70 -4.81 0.14
CA ASN A 443 -12.30 -6.17 0.48
C ASN A 443 -13.49 -6.89 1.09
N SER A 444 -13.97 -7.95 0.43
CA SER A 444 -15.15 -8.71 0.86
C SER A 444 -14.86 -9.61 2.06
N VAL A 445 -13.67 -10.22 2.09
CA VAL A 445 -13.26 -11.21 3.11
C VAL A 445 -12.37 -10.62 4.22
N GLY A 446 -12.28 -9.29 4.31
CA GLY A 446 -11.34 -8.60 5.20
C GLY A 446 -11.77 -8.46 6.66
N THR A 447 -13.04 -8.66 7.01
CA THR A 447 -13.52 -8.54 8.40
C THR A 447 -14.02 -9.88 8.93
N LYS A 448 -13.77 -10.17 10.22
CA LYS A 448 -14.27 -11.38 10.90
C LYS A 448 -15.80 -11.52 10.83
N THR A 449 -16.50 -10.40 10.67
CA THR A 449 -17.97 -10.38 10.57
C THR A 449 -18.50 -10.63 9.16
N GLY A 450 -17.64 -10.84 8.16
CA GLY A 450 -18.04 -10.97 6.74
C GLY A 450 -18.51 -9.67 6.09
N ARG A 451 -18.32 -8.52 6.77
CA ARG A 451 -18.64 -7.20 6.21
C ARG A 451 -17.52 -6.75 5.29
N MET A 452 -17.90 -6.14 4.17
CA MET A 452 -16.95 -5.48 3.28
C MET A 452 -16.18 -4.38 4.02
N SER A 453 -14.87 -4.30 3.81
CA SER A 453 -14.03 -3.17 4.21
C SER A 453 -13.55 -2.40 2.98
N CYS A 454 -12.95 -1.23 3.20
CA CYS A 454 -12.47 -0.34 2.14
C CYS A 454 -11.13 0.27 2.55
N SER A 455 -10.24 0.42 1.58
CA SER A 455 -8.90 0.99 1.76
C SER A 455 -8.51 1.83 0.54
N SER A 456 -7.45 2.64 0.70
CA SER A 456 -6.86 3.46 -0.37
C SER A 456 -7.87 4.25 -1.22
N PRO A 457 -8.80 4.98 -0.60
CA PRO A 457 -8.86 5.37 0.81
C PRO A 457 -9.96 4.68 1.63
N ASN A 458 -9.86 4.72 2.96
CA ASN A 458 -10.88 4.13 3.83
C ASN A 458 -12.09 5.07 3.98
N LEU A 459 -13.09 4.86 3.11
CA LEU A 459 -14.33 5.64 3.11
C LEU A 459 -15.13 5.55 4.42
N LYS A 460 -14.97 4.49 5.23
CA LYS A 460 -15.72 4.37 6.49
C LYS A 460 -15.24 5.35 7.55
N LEU A 461 -13.97 5.75 7.50
CA LEU A 461 -13.44 6.80 8.39
C LEU A 461 -13.98 8.19 8.03
N TRP A 462 -14.71 8.30 6.92
CA TRP A 462 -15.23 9.56 6.41
C TRP A 462 -16.71 9.76 6.64
N ALA A 463 -17.44 8.70 6.95
CA ALA A 463 -18.86 8.73 7.26
C ALA A 463 -19.17 8.94 8.76
N ALA A 464 -18.16 9.16 9.61
CA ALA A 464 -18.26 9.29 11.07
C ALA A 464 -17.53 10.55 11.57
#